data_AF-A0AAW5KDX7-F1
#
_entry.id   AF-A0AAW5KDX7-F1
#
_cell.length_a   1.000
_cell.length_b   1.000
_cell.length_c   1.000
_cell.angle_alpha   90.00
_cell.angle_beta   90.00
_cell.angle_gamma   90.00
#
_symmetry.space_group_name_H-M   'P 1'
#
loop_
_entity.id
_entity.type
_entity.pdbx_description
1 polymer ?
#
loop_
_entity_poly.entity_id
_entity_poly.type
_entity_poly.pdbx_seq_one_letter_code
_entity_poly.pdbx_strand_id
1 'polypeptide(L)' 'RNRQIRKMCEEVGLEVARLKRTAFGPLKLGMLNPGTYRPLTKQEVAALRGAAGLSGPGEKK' A
#
# COMPACT_ATOMS: atom_id res chain seq x y z
N ARG A 1 -12.57 -4.75 -6.01
CA ARG A 1 -12.94 -6.15 -6.37
C ARG A 1 -12.57 -7.07 -5.21
N ASN A 2 -13.50 -7.89 -4.71
CA ASN A 2 -13.27 -8.74 -3.53
C ASN A 2 -12.49 -10.02 -3.90
N ARG A 3 -11.53 -10.41 -3.04
CA ARG A 3 -10.71 -11.64 -3.15
C ARG A 3 -9.96 -11.84 -4.48
N GLN A 4 -9.62 -10.77 -5.20
CA GLN A 4 -9.02 -10.88 -6.54
C GLN A 4 -7.75 -11.75 -6.58
N ILE A 5 -6.80 -11.55 -5.66
CA ILE A 5 -5.55 -12.32 -5.64
C ILE A 5 -5.82 -13.82 -5.41
N ARG A 6 -6.76 -14.16 -4.52
CA ARG A 6 -7.09 -15.57 -4.26
C ARG A 6 -7.72 -16.23 -5.47
N LYS A 7 -8.64 -15.55 -6.15
CA LYS A 7 -9.26 -16.04 -7.40
C LYS A 7 -8.22 -16.27 -8.49
N MET A 8 -7.27 -15.35 -8.66
CA MET A 8 -6.18 -15.49 -9.64
C MET A 8 -5.28 -16.69 -9.33
N CYS A 9 -5.00 -16.97 -8.05
CA CYS A 9 -4.24 -18.17 -7.66
C CYS A 9 -5.05 -19.45 -7.84
N GLU A 10 -6.35 -19.45 -7.52
CA GLU A 10 -7.26 -20.59 -7.72
C GLU A 10 -7.37 -20.96 -9.21
N GLU A 11 -7.38 -19.97 -10.11
CA GLU A 11 -7.40 -20.19 -11.57
C GLU A 11 -6.19 -20.98 -12.09
N VAL A 12 -5.04 -20.90 -11.41
CA VAL A 12 -3.82 -21.67 -11.73
C VAL A 12 -3.63 -22.89 -10.83
N GLY A 13 -4.65 -23.28 -10.06
CA GLY A 13 -4.62 -24.45 -9.17
C GLY A 13 -3.82 -24.27 -7.88
N LEU A 14 -3.54 -23.02 -7.48
CA LEU A 14 -2.78 -22.69 -6.26
C LEU A 14 -3.71 -22.23 -5.13
N GLU A 15 -3.55 -22.81 -3.95
CA GLU A 15 -4.25 -22.36 -2.75
C GLU A 15 -3.42 -21.31 -1.97
N VAL A 16 -4.06 -20.19 -1.61
CA VAL A 16 -3.40 -19.11 -0.87
C VAL A 16 -3.49 -19.36 0.65
N ALA A 17 -2.44 -19.92 1.24
CA ALA A 17 -2.33 -20.13 2.69
C ALA A 17 -2.32 -18.81 3.49
N ARG A 18 -1.54 -17.81 3.06
CA ARG A 18 -1.44 -16.50 3.74
C ARG A 18 -1.29 -15.37 2.74
N LEU A 19 -2.09 -14.32 2.90
CA LEU A 19 -2.00 -13.09 2.11
C LEU A 19 -1.75 -11.90 3.04
N LYS A 20 -0.61 -11.23 2.88
CA LYS A 20 -0.25 -10.01 3.62
C LYS A 20 0.11 -8.91 2.63
N ARG A 21 -0.50 -7.74 2.76
CA ARG A 21 -0.12 -6.55 2.00
C ARG A 21 1.09 -5.88 2.66
N THR A 22 2.23 -5.90 1.98
CA THR A 22 3.50 -5.35 2.49
C THR A 22 3.74 -3.90 2.05
N ALA A 23 3.05 -3.45 0.99
CA ALA A 23 3.17 -2.10 0.47
C ALA A 23 1.84 -1.64 -0.17
N PHE A 24 1.68 -0.33 -0.29
CA PHE A 24 0.59 0.30 -1.03
C PHE A 24 1.08 1.58 -1.68
N GLY A 25 1.13 1.62 -3.01
CA GLY A 25 1.75 2.72 -3.75
C GLY A 25 3.21 2.92 -3.29
N PRO A 26 3.63 4.15 -2.94
CA PRO A 26 4.98 4.43 -2.44
C PRO A 26 5.18 4.03 -0.97
N LEU A 27 4.12 3.64 -0.24
CA LEU A 27 4.18 3.35 1.19
C LEU A 27 4.55 1.88 1.43
N LYS A 28 5.49 1.65 2.36
CA LYS A 28 5.91 0.31 2.79
C LYS A 28 5.55 0.09 4.26
N LEU A 29 5.17 -1.14 4.61
CA LEU A 29 4.80 -1.52 5.98
C LEU A 29 5.99 -1.41 6.95
N GLY A 30 7.22 -1.61 6.47
CA GLY A 30 8.45 -1.51 7.25
C GLY A 30 8.43 -2.43 8.48
N MET A 31 8.77 -1.87 9.64
CA MET A 31 8.83 -2.55 10.94
C MET A 31 7.56 -2.36 11.78
N LEU A 32 6.42 -2.02 11.17
CA LEU A 32 5.18 -1.80 11.91
C LEU A 32 4.59 -3.12 12.43
N ASN A 33 4.29 -3.16 13.72
CA ASN A 33 3.70 -4.33 14.35
C ASN A 33 2.25 -4.55 13.90
N PRO A 34 1.78 -5.81 13.80
CA PRO A 34 0.39 -6.10 13.51
C PRO A 34 -0.56 -5.38 14.49
N GLY A 35 -1.62 -4.76 13.97
CA GLY A 35 -2.60 -4.03 14.78
C GLY A 35 -2.21 -2.59 15.16
N THR A 36 -0.99 -2.16 14.85
CA THR A 36 -0.53 -0.78 15.12
C THR A 36 -0.66 0.11 13.89
N TYR A 37 -0.73 1.42 14.11
CA TYR A 37 -0.66 2.44 13.07
C TYR A 37 0.38 3.50 13.45
N ARG A 38 0.85 4.24 12.45
CA ARG A 38 1.72 5.39 12.65
C ARG A 38 1.29 6.55 11.74
N PRO A 39 1.54 7.82 12.15
CA PRO A 39 1.40 8.93 11.23
C PRO A 39 2.40 8.81 10.07
N LEU A 40 1.99 9.29 8.89
CA LEU A 40 2.86 9.39 7.72
C LEU A 40 3.80 10.59 7.88
N THR A 41 5.02 10.44 7.40
CA THR A 41 5.96 11.56 7.29
C THR A 41 5.57 12.50 6.14
N LYS A 42 6.04 13.75 6.18
CA LYS A 42 5.78 14.73 5.10
C LYS A 42 6.21 14.22 3.72
N GLN A 43 7.35 13.52 3.66
CA GLN A 43 7.86 12.91 2.43
C GLN A 43 6.93 11.81 1.90
N GLU A 44 6.41 10.95 2.78
CA GLU A 44 5.46 9.90 2.41
C GLU A 44 4.13 10.47 1.92
N VAL A 45 3.66 11.57 2.52
CA VAL A 45 2.47 12.28 2.07
C VAL A 45 2.69 12.90 0.68
N ALA A 46 3.83 13.55 0.45
CA ALA A 46 4.17 14.11 -0.85
C ALA A 46 4.26 13.02 -1.93
N ALA A 47 4.92 11.89 -1.62
CA ALA A 47 5.02 10.75 -2.52
C ALA A 47 3.63 10.16 -2.86
N LEU A 48 2.75 10.04 -1.87
CA LEU A 48 1.39 9.53 -2.07
C LEU A 48 0.55 10.48 -2.95
N ARG A 49 0.66 11.79 -2.72
CA ARG A 49 0.00 12.82 -3.54
C ARG A 49 0.49 12.79 -4.99
N GLY A 50 1.81 12.68 -5.19
CA GLY A 50 2.41 12.53 -6.52
C GLY A 50 1.91 11.26 -7.23
N ALA A 51 1.88 10.12 -6.53
CA ALA A 51 1.39 8.85 -7.08
C ALA A 51 -0.11 8.89 -7.45
N ALA A 52 -0.90 9.72 -6.77
CA ALA A 52 -2.31 9.92 -7.07
C ALA A 52 -2.57 10.90 -8.23
N GLY A 53 -1.53 11.47 -8.84
CA GLY A 53 -1.67 12.52 -9.85
C GLY A 53 -2.17 13.85 -9.28
N LEU A 54 -2.18 13.99 -7.96
CA LEU A 54 -2.56 15.21 -7.26
C LEU A 54 -1.32 16.10 -7.09
N SER A 55 -0.79 16.60 -8.21
CA SER A 55 0.23 17.66 -8.20
C SER A 55 -0.43 19.00 -7.90
N GLY A 56 -0.83 19.20 -6.64
CA GLY A 56 -1.23 20.51 -6.12
C GLY A 56 -0.01 21.28 -5.59
N PRO A 57 0.07 22.60 -5.79
CA PRO A 57 1.20 23.42 -5.33
C PRO A 57 1.16 23.52 -3.81
N GLY A 58 1.98 22.74 -3.11
CA GLY A 58 1.95 22.76 -1.65
C GLY A 58 3.01 21.88 -1.04
N GLU A 59 4.28 22.24 -1.24
CA GLU A 59 5.29 22.37 -0.16
C GLU A 59 6.62 22.85 -0.79
N LYS A 60 6.68 24.14 -1.18
CA LYS A 60 7.95 24.87 -1.24
C LYS A 60 8.04 25.71 0.04
N LYS A 61 8.68 25.20 1.09
CA LYS A 61 9.55 25.93 2.02
C LYS A 61 10.11 25.00 3.09
#